data_AF-A0A921HLD4-F1
#
_entry.id   AF-A0A921HLD4-F1
#
_cell.length_a   1.000
_cell.length_b   1.000
_cell.length_c   1.000
_cell.angle_alpha   90.00
_cell.angle_beta   90.00
_cell.angle_gamma   90.00
#
_symmetry.space_group_name_H-M   'P 1'
#
loop_
_entity.id
_entity.type
_entity.pdbx_description
1 polymer ?
#
loop_
_entity_poly.entity_id
_entity_poly.type
_entity_poly.pdbx_seq_one_letter_code
_entity_poly.pdbx_strand_id
1 'polypeptide(L)'
;MSRIELQSFDLFNRIERIHHQPTAAPDNLQAKYILLHKVLEQACYELTTGVTLSFANLFSRLDYICKEKKMTPSDRYAIQTMRRNCNAAMGDRFQADMQEYLYDLRALVRFVSLGFEEDIP
;
A
#
# COMPACT_ATOMS: atom_id res chain seq x y z
N MET A 1 -22.63 -8.40 15.61
CA MET A 1 -21.76 -8.92 14.53
C MET A 1 -20.33 -8.56 14.90
N SER A 2 -19.48 -9.55 15.19
CA SER A 2 -18.04 -9.33 15.33
C SER A 2 -17.51 -8.90 13.97
N ARG A 3 -16.99 -7.67 13.86
CA ARG A 3 -16.21 -7.26 12.70
C ARG A 3 -14.97 -8.14 12.68
N ILE A 4 -14.73 -8.86 11.59
CA ILE A 4 -13.46 -9.54 11.38
C ILE A 4 -12.45 -8.42 11.13
N GLU A 5 -11.58 -8.16 12.11
CA GLU A 5 -10.49 -7.19 11.97
C GLU A 5 -9.51 -7.70 10.93
N LEU A 6 -9.14 -6.84 9.98
CA LEU A 6 -8.20 -7.21 8.93
C LEU A 6 -6.80 -7.26 9.54
N GLN A 7 -6.14 -8.41 9.45
CA GLN A 7 -4.80 -8.59 10.02
C GLN A 7 -3.70 -8.22 9.01
N SER A 8 -2.52 -7.87 9.51
CA SER A 8 -1.36 -7.55 8.66
C SER A 8 -0.98 -8.72 7.75
N PHE A 9 -1.14 -9.95 8.24
CA PHE A 9 -0.86 -11.18 7.52
C PHE A 9 -1.79 -11.40 6.32
N ASP A 10 -3.08 -11.01 6.43
CA ASP A 10 -4.02 -11.09 5.30
C ASP A 10 -3.62 -10.13 4.18
N LEU A 11 -3.20 -8.91 4.55
CA LEU A 11 -2.68 -7.92 3.63
C LEU A 11 -1.39 -8.41 2.96
N PHE A 12 -0.46 -8.97 3.74
CA PHE A 12 0.78 -9.55 3.23
C PHE A 12 0.52 -10.66 2.20
N ASN A 13 -0.28 -11.67 2.55
CA ASN A 13 -0.63 -12.78 1.66
C ASN A 13 -1.26 -12.29 0.34
N ARG A 14 -2.06 -11.22 0.43
CA ARG A 14 -2.67 -10.61 -0.75
C ARG A 14 -1.63 -9.89 -1.62
N ILE A 15 -0.68 -9.17 -1.02
CA ILE A 15 0.45 -8.54 -1.72
C ILE A 15 1.29 -9.60 -2.42
N GLU A 16 1.64 -10.67 -1.72
CA GLU A 16 2.41 -11.80 -2.24
C GLU A 16 1.70 -12.45 -3.42
N ARG A 17 0.39 -12.71 -3.30
CA ARG A 17 -0.42 -13.27 -4.39
C ARG A 17 -0.45 -12.34 -5.60
N ILE A 18 -0.66 -11.03 -5.39
CA ILE A 18 -0.65 -10.04 -6.48
C ILE A 18 0.72 -10.03 -7.17
N HIS A 19 1.82 -10.18 -6.43
CA HIS A 19 3.16 -10.20 -7.00
C HIS A 19 3.41 -11.46 -7.86
N HIS A 20 3.04 -12.64 -7.35
CA HIS A 20 3.42 -13.92 -7.95
C HIS A 20 2.42 -14.52 -8.94
N GLN A 21 1.15 -14.07 -8.95
CA GLN A 21 0.08 -14.71 -9.75
C GLN A 21 -0.68 -13.69 -10.64
N PRO A 22 -0.38 -13.63 -11.95
CA PRO A 22 0.78 -14.22 -12.63
C PRO A 22 2.09 -13.59 -12.14
N THR A 23 3.26 -14.16 -12.45
CA THR A 23 4.54 -13.57 -12.04
C THR A 23 4.70 -12.15 -12.60
N ALA A 24 5.26 -11.23 -11.80
CA ALA A 24 5.51 -9.86 -12.22
C ALA A 24 6.39 -9.78 -13.47
N ALA A 25 5.85 -9.11 -14.50
CA ALA A 25 6.49 -8.88 -15.78
C ALA A 25 6.05 -7.50 -16.33
N PRO A 26 6.86 -6.85 -17.18
CA PRO A 26 6.58 -5.48 -17.64
C PRO A 26 5.17 -5.27 -18.23
N ASP A 27 4.64 -6.27 -18.92
CA ASP A 27 3.32 -6.24 -19.56
C ASP A 27 2.14 -6.28 -18.58
N ASN A 28 2.37 -6.73 -17.34
CA ASN A 28 1.32 -6.89 -16.33
C ASN A 28 1.48 -5.97 -15.10
N LEU A 29 2.55 -5.17 -15.02
CA LEU A 29 2.80 -4.29 -13.87
C LEU A 29 1.67 -3.27 -13.66
N GLN A 30 1.08 -2.71 -14.72
CA GLN A 30 -0.02 -1.76 -14.58
C GLN A 30 -1.21 -2.37 -13.82
N ALA A 31 -1.61 -3.59 -14.20
CA ALA A 31 -2.67 -4.32 -13.52
C ALA A 31 -2.33 -4.61 -12.06
N LYS A 32 -1.05 -4.94 -11.77
CA LYS A 32 -0.58 -5.15 -10.40
C LYS A 32 -0.66 -3.87 -9.57
N TYR A 33 -0.23 -2.72 -10.08
CA TYR A 33 -0.36 -1.44 -9.38
C TYR A 33 -1.80 -1.11 -9.02
N ILE A 34 -2.76 -1.36 -9.94
CA ILE A 34 -4.19 -1.16 -9.66
C ILE A 34 -4.66 -2.04 -8.49
N LEU A 35 -4.20 -3.30 -8.42
CA LEU A 35 -4.55 -4.20 -7.33
C LEU A 35 -3.86 -3.82 -6.01
N LEU A 36 -2.58 -3.42 -6.05
CA LEU A 36 -1.83 -2.99 -4.87
C LEU A 36 -2.39 -1.68 -4.30
N HIS A 37 -2.90 -0.77 -5.13
CA HIS A 37 -3.60 0.42 -4.66
C HIS A 37 -4.79 0.07 -3.76
N LYS A 38 -5.59 -0.93 -4.15
CA LYS A 38 -6.73 -1.39 -3.35
C LYS A 38 -6.28 -1.96 -2.00
N VAL A 39 -5.12 -2.61 -1.95
CA VAL A 39 -4.52 -3.10 -0.70
C VAL A 39 -4.11 -1.91 0.18
N LEU A 40 -3.43 -0.92 -0.39
CA LEU A 40 -3.03 0.30 0.32
C LEU A 40 -4.25 1.04 0.89
N GLU A 41 -5.29 1.21 0.10
CA GLU A 41 -6.55 1.82 0.54
C GLU A 41 -7.16 1.06 1.71
N GLN A 42 -7.30 -0.26 1.58
CA GLN A 42 -7.88 -1.10 2.62
C GLN A 42 -7.07 -1.05 3.93
N ALA A 43 -5.75 -1.12 3.85
CA ALA A 43 -4.86 -0.94 5.00
C ALA A 43 -5.07 0.43 5.66
N CYS A 44 -5.16 1.50 4.86
CA CYS A 44 -5.41 2.84 5.39
C CYS A 44 -6.77 2.95 6.08
N TYR A 45 -7.84 2.37 5.51
CA TYR A 45 -9.18 2.37 6.13
C TYR A 45 -9.19 1.62 7.46
N GLU A 46 -8.53 0.46 7.52
CA GLU A 46 -8.48 -0.31 8.76
C GLU A 46 -7.71 0.45 9.85
N LEU A 47 -6.51 0.95 9.54
CA LEU A 47 -5.66 1.71 10.46
C LEU A 47 -6.27 3.02 10.95
N THR A 48 -7.35 3.50 10.30
CA THR A 48 -8.06 4.72 10.69
C THR A 48 -9.51 4.48 11.11
N THR A 49 -9.92 3.23 11.29
CA THR A 49 -11.30 2.87 11.66
C THR A 49 -11.77 3.51 12.98
N GLY A 50 -10.88 3.66 13.97
CA GLY A 50 -11.19 4.28 15.26
C GLY A 50 -10.97 5.80 15.30
N VAL A 51 -10.56 6.42 14.20
CA VAL A 51 -10.18 7.83 14.15
C VAL A 51 -11.39 8.68 13.77
N THR A 52 -11.65 9.75 14.51
CA THR A 52 -12.79 10.66 14.28
C THR A 52 -12.54 11.72 13.19
N LEU A 53 -11.27 11.86 12.76
CA LEU A 53 -10.88 12.77 11.70
C LEU A 53 -11.42 12.31 10.33
N SER A 54 -11.88 13.28 9.54
CA SER A 54 -12.18 13.05 8.12
C SER A 54 -10.95 13.37 7.26
N PHE A 55 -10.70 12.54 6.26
CA PHE A 55 -9.58 12.70 5.33
C PHE A 55 -10.10 13.03 3.94
N ALA A 56 -9.65 14.15 3.38
CA ALA A 56 -10.06 14.60 2.04
C ALA A 56 -9.65 13.63 0.92
N ASN A 57 -8.56 12.88 1.09
CA ASN A 57 -8.06 11.92 0.11
C ASN A 57 -7.10 10.90 0.75
N LEU A 58 -6.65 9.92 -0.04
CA LEU A 58 -5.70 8.90 0.42
C LEU A 58 -4.35 9.50 0.84
N PHE A 59 -3.89 10.59 0.21
CA PHE A 59 -2.63 11.23 0.58
C PHE A 59 -2.65 11.73 2.03
N SER A 60 -3.68 12.48 2.42
CA SER A 60 -3.77 13.06 3.77
C SER A 60 -3.99 11.99 4.84
N ARG A 61 -4.75 10.92 4.51
CA ARG A 61 -4.88 9.77 5.40
C ARG A 61 -3.56 9.04 5.60
N LEU A 62 -2.83 8.78 4.52
CA LEU A 62 -1.54 8.10 4.57
C LEU A 62 -0.51 8.92 5.36
N ASP A 63 -0.46 10.23 5.15
CA ASP A 63 0.41 11.14 5.92
C ASP A 63 0.10 11.12 7.42
N TYR A 64 -1.18 11.12 7.80
CA TYR A 64 -1.61 10.97 9.19
C TYR A 64 -1.12 9.64 9.79
N ILE A 65 -1.40 8.50 9.13
CA ILE A 65 -0.99 7.17 9.62
C ILE A 65 0.53 7.12 9.83
N CYS A 66 1.32 7.60 8.87
CA CYS A 66 2.77 7.58 9.01
C CYS A 66 3.28 8.46 10.16
N LYS A 67 2.58 9.55 10.49
CA LYS A 67 2.89 10.40 11.65
C LYS A 67 2.56 9.70 12.95
N GLU A 68 1.36 9.15 13.08
CA GLU A 68 0.91 8.45 14.28
C GLU A 68 1.80 7.24 14.59
N LYS A 69 2.13 6.46 13.56
CA LYS A 69 2.98 5.26 13.66
C LYS A 69 4.47 5.57 13.68
N LYS A 70 4.85 6.85 13.80
CA LYS A 70 6.24 7.33 13.92
C LYS A 70 7.17 6.79 12.81
N MET A 71 6.63 6.56 11.61
CA MET A 71 7.41 6.10 10.46
C MET A 71 8.46 7.15 10.09
N THR A 72 9.62 6.71 9.61
CA THR A 72 10.73 7.61 9.27
C THR A 72 10.38 8.49 8.05
N PRO A 73 11.11 9.60 7.82
CA PRO A 73 10.94 10.38 6.59
C PRO A 73 11.12 9.54 5.31
N SER A 74 12.01 8.54 5.34
CA SER A 74 12.24 7.62 4.23
C SER A 74 11.03 6.73 3.96
N ASP A 75 10.47 6.11 5.01
CA ASP A 75 9.27 5.27 4.89
C ASP A 75 8.08 6.07 4.33
N ARG A 76 7.88 7.30 4.83
CA ARG A 76 6.86 8.24 4.36
C ARG A 76 7.02 8.57 2.88
N TYR A 77 8.24 8.90 2.47
CA TYR A 77 8.54 9.22 1.09
C TYR A 77 8.30 8.02 0.16
N ALA A 78 8.72 6.83 0.58
CA ALA A 78 8.56 5.60 -0.19
C ALA A 78 7.08 5.26 -0.41
N ILE A 79 6.25 5.23 0.64
CA ILE A 79 4.84 4.88 0.49
C ILE A 79 4.03 5.94 -0.26
N GLN A 80 4.40 7.22 -0.13
CA GLN A 80 3.79 8.30 -0.92
C GLN A 80 4.20 8.24 -2.40
N THR A 81 5.41 7.76 -2.69
CA THR A 81 5.86 7.51 -4.07
C THR A 81 5.08 6.35 -4.68
N MET A 82 4.98 5.23 -3.98
CA MET A 82 4.15 4.10 -4.38
C MET A 82 2.69 4.49 -4.64
N ARG A 83 2.07 5.30 -3.78
CA ARG A 83 0.72 5.85 -4.00
C ARG A 83 0.63 6.65 -5.29
N ARG A 84 1.62 7.49 -5.60
CA ARG A 84 1.64 8.27 -6.85
C ARG A 84 1.76 7.36 -8.08
N ASN A 85 2.59 6.33 -8.00
CA ASN A 85 2.76 5.36 -9.09
C ASN A 85 1.51 4.53 -9.32
N CYS A 86 0.81 4.14 -8.25
CA CYS A 86 -0.52 3.55 -8.35
C CYS A 86 -1.53 4.47 -9.06
N ASN A 87 -1.55 5.76 -8.70
CA ASN A 87 -2.43 6.73 -9.38
C ASN A 87 -2.07 6.88 -10.86
N ALA A 88 -0.77 6.90 -11.19
CA ALA A 88 -0.31 6.95 -12.59
C ALA A 88 -0.75 5.70 -13.37
N ALA A 89 -0.75 4.52 -12.73
CA ALA A 89 -1.22 3.26 -13.32
C ALA A 89 -2.71 3.26 -13.69
N MET A 90 -3.52 4.11 -13.08
CA MET A 90 -4.94 4.29 -13.44
C MET A 90 -5.16 5.21 -14.65
N GLY A 91 -4.13 5.91 -15.11
CA GLY A 91 -4.19 6.81 -16.26
C GLY A 91 -3.54 6.23 -17.53
N ASP A 92 -3.62 6.99 -18.62
CA ASP A 92 -3.21 6.55 -19.96
C ASP A 92 -1.69 6.59 -20.20
N ARG A 93 -0.90 7.15 -19.29
CA ARG A 93 0.54 7.41 -19.46
C ARG A 93 1.45 6.57 -18.56
N PHE A 94 0.92 5.50 -18.00
CA PHE A 94 1.71 4.62 -17.15
C PHE A 94 2.86 3.98 -17.93
N GLN A 95 4.07 4.06 -17.37
CA GLN A 95 5.26 3.39 -17.91
C GLN A 95 5.69 2.34 -16.89
N ALA A 96 5.81 1.10 -17.34
CA ALA A 96 6.18 -0.01 -16.48
C ALA A 96 7.69 -0.01 -16.25
N ASP A 97 8.12 0.16 -15.01
CA ASP A 97 9.50 -0.05 -14.57
C ASP A 97 9.53 -1.12 -13.47
N MET A 98 10.27 -2.20 -13.72
CA MET A 98 10.33 -3.34 -12.81
C MET A 98 11.10 -3.01 -11.52
N GLN A 99 12.13 -2.18 -11.60
CA GLN A 99 12.92 -1.80 -10.43
C GLN A 99 12.09 -0.89 -9.51
N GLU A 100 11.42 0.11 -10.07
CA GLU A 100 10.48 0.97 -9.36
C GLU A 100 9.35 0.16 -8.72
N TYR A 101 8.78 -0.79 -9.46
CA TYR A 101 7.76 -1.71 -8.93
C TYR A 101 8.23 -2.52 -7.71
N LEU A 102 9.46 -3.03 -7.70
CA LEU A 102 10.00 -3.75 -6.54
C LEU A 102 10.24 -2.84 -5.33
N TYR A 103 10.67 -1.60 -5.55
CA TYR A 103 10.79 -0.61 -4.48
C TYR A 103 9.43 -0.25 -3.88
N ASP A 104 8.42 -0.05 -4.74
CA ASP A 104 7.05 0.25 -4.34
C ASP A 104 6.40 -0.94 -3.61
N LEU A 105 6.64 -2.16 -4.08
CA LEU A 105 6.19 -3.38 -3.41
C LEU A 105 6.76 -3.47 -1.99
N ARG A 106 8.07 -3.23 -1.85
CA ARG A 106 8.74 -3.19 -0.53
C ARG A 106 8.18 -2.08 0.34
N ALA A 107 7.90 -0.90 -0.22
CA ALA A 107 7.31 0.21 0.52
C ALA A 107 5.94 -0.16 1.09
N LEU A 108 5.10 -0.85 0.32
CA LEU A 108 3.79 -1.31 0.77
C LEU A 108 3.89 -2.35 1.88
N VAL A 109 4.74 -3.37 1.72
CA VAL A 109 4.99 -4.39 2.78
C VAL A 109 5.48 -3.70 4.05
N ARG A 110 6.45 -2.79 3.94
CA ARG A 110 6.96 -2.03 5.08
C ARG A 110 5.89 -1.19 5.75
N PHE A 111 5.02 -0.54 4.98
CA PHE A 111 3.89 0.22 5.49
C PHE A 111 2.90 -0.66 6.26
N VAL A 112 2.58 -1.86 5.75
CA VAL A 112 1.71 -2.82 6.45
C VAL A 112 2.34 -3.23 7.79
N SER A 113 3.61 -3.65 7.79
CA SER A 113 4.31 -4.03 9.02
C SER A 113 4.32 -2.91 10.06
N LEU A 114 4.76 -1.71 9.67
CA LEU A 114 4.82 -0.57 10.59
C LEU A 114 3.44 -0.03 11.01
N GLY A 115 2.47 -0.09 10.11
CA GLY A 115 1.11 0.39 10.36
C GLY A 115 0.40 -0.47 11.40
N PHE A 116 0.52 -1.79 11.26
CA PHE A 116 -0.10 -2.75 12.18
C PHE A 116 0.79 -3.12 13.36
N GLU A 117 2.05 -2.65 13.39
CA GLU A 117 3.03 -2.94 14.45
C GLU A 117 3.32 -4.45 14.58
N GLU A 118 3.31 -5.15 13.45
CA GLU A 118 3.52 -6.58 13.34
C GLU A 118 4.65 -6.88 12.34
N ASP A 119 5.49 -7.86 12.67
CA ASP A 119 6.48 -8.39 11.74
C ASP A 119 5.76 -9.30 10.73
N ILE A 120 5.96 -9.01 9.43
CA ILE A 120 5.45 -9.84 8.33
C ILE A 120 6.66 -10.35 7.52
N PRO A 121 6.56 -11.56 6.92
CA PRO A 121 7.66 -12.17 6.16
C PRO A 121 8.20 -11.29 5.01
#